data_AF-Q866D4-F1
#
_entry.id   AF-Q866D4-F1
#
_cell.length_a   1.000
_cell.length_b   1.000
_cell.length_c   1.000
_cell.angle_alpha   90.00
_cell.angle_beta   90.00
_cell.angle_gamma   90.00
#
_symmetry.space_group_name_H-M   'P 1'
#
loop_
_entity.id
_entity.type
_entity.pdbx_description
1 polymer ?
#
loop_
_entity_poly.entity_id
_entity_poly.type
_entity_poly.pdbx_seq_one_letter_code
_entity_poly.pdbx_strand_id
1 'polypeptide(L)'
;LSHRHLCLAFLLVCVLSAISFFLHIYQDSIRHGLGLSILCPDRLVTAPVAIFCLPDTPMSPNTSSPCPQHPASLSGTWTIYPDGRFGNQMGQYATLLALAQLNGRRAFILPAMHATLAPVFRITLPVLAPEVDSSTPWRELQLHDWMSEEYADLGDPFLKLSGFPCSWTFFHHLREQIRSEFTLHDHLREEAQSVLRRLRLGRSGDRPRTFVGVHVRRGDYLQVMPQRWKGVVGNSAYLREAMDWFRARHEAPVFVVTSNGMEWCRENIDASKGDVMFAG
;
A
#
# COMPACT_ATOMS: atom_id res chain seq x y z
N LEU A 1 -14.30 7.33 46.23
CA LEU A 1 -14.75 6.00 45.75
C LEU A 1 -13.75 4.95 46.21
N SER A 2 -14.22 3.82 46.76
CA SER A 2 -13.34 2.72 47.17
C SER A 2 -12.64 2.10 45.95
N HIS A 3 -11.37 1.72 46.09
CA HIS A 3 -10.55 1.09 45.03
C HIS A 3 -11.25 -0.11 44.36
N ARG A 4 -12.11 -0.82 45.10
CA ARG A 4 -12.95 -1.90 44.57
C ARG A 4 -13.96 -1.44 43.52
N HIS A 5 -14.52 -0.23 43.68
CA HIS A 5 -15.51 0.31 42.74
C HIS A 5 -14.86 0.77 41.43
N LEU A 6 -13.62 1.28 41.47
CA LEU A 6 -12.86 1.59 40.26
C LEU A 6 -12.47 0.32 39.48
N CYS A 7 -12.04 -0.74 40.17
CA CYS A 7 -11.72 -2.01 39.51
C CYS A 7 -12.97 -2.65 38.86
N LEU A 8 -14.12 -2.60 39.52
CA LEU A 8 -15.39 -3.10 38.96
C LEU A 8 -15.84 -2.30 37.75
N ALA A 9 -15.72 -0.97 37.80
CA ALA A 9 -16.05 -0.11 36.66
C ALA A 9 -15.12 -0.37 35.47
N PHE A 10 -13.82 -0.54 35.71
CA PHE A 10 -12.84 -0.86 34.66
C PHE A 10 -13.12 -2.22 34.01
N LEU A 11 -13.40 -3.26 34.82
CA LEU A 11 -13.79 -4.58 34.31
C LEU A 11 -15.07 -4.51 33.46
N LEU A 12 -16.06 -3.73 33.89
CA LEU A 12 -17.31 -3.55 33.14
C LEU A 12 -17.04 -2.90 31.77
N VAL A 13 -16.20 -1.87 31.71
CA VAL A 13 -15.81 -1.20 30.46
C VAL A 13 -15.07 -2.16 29.52
N CYS A 14 -14.15 -2.96 30.04
CA CYS A 14 -13.44 -3.97 29.23
C CYS A 14 -14.39 -5.03 28.66
N VAL A 15 -15.35 -5.51 29.45
CA VAL A 15 -16.34 -6.50 29.01
C VAL A 15 -17.26 -5.90 27.95
N LEU A 16 -17.75 -4.67 28.14
CA LEU A 16 -18.60 -3.99 27.16
C LEU A 16 -17.86 -3.71 25.86
N SER A 17 -16.57 -3.33 25.93
CA SER A 17 -15.72 -3.13 24.75
C SER A 17 -15.48 -4.44 23.99
N ALA A 18 -15.29 -5.55 24.71
CA ALA A 18 -15.13 -6.87 24.08
C ALA A 18 -16.42 -7.31 23.40
N ILE A 19 -17.58 -7.14 24.05
CA ILE A 19 -18.89 -7.47 23.48
C ILE A 19 -19.17 -6.62 22.22
N SER A 20 -18.88 -5.32 22.25
CA SER A 20 -19.02 -4.44 21.09
C SER A 20 -18.12 -4.87 19.92
N PHE A 21 -16.88 -5.26 20.21
CA PHE A 21 -15.95 -5.78 19.22
C PHE A 21 -16.44 -7.11 18.60
N PHE A 22 -16.95 -8.04 19.43
CA PHE A 22 -17.52 -9.29 18.94
C PHE A 22 -18.79 -9.08 18.10
N LEU A 23 -19.66 -8.13 18.49
CA LEU A 23 -20.86 -7.79 17.71
C LEU A 23 -20.49 -7.18 16.36
N HIS A 24 -19.45 -6.34 16.30
CA HIS A 24 -18.94 -5.81 15.04
C HIS A 24 -18.40 -6.90 14.12
N ILE A 25 -17.61 -7.84 14.66
CA ILE A 25 -17.11 -9.01 13.90
C ILE A 25 -18.26 -9.87 13.41
N TYR A 26 -19.28 -10.10 14.23
CA TYR A 26 -20.41 -10.96 13.87
C TYR A 26 -21.32 -10.31 12.81
N GLN A 27 -21.55 -9.00 12.87
CA GLN A 27 -22.28 -8.27 11.82
C GLN A 27 -21.55 -8.31 10.47
N ASP A 28 -20.22 -8.20 10.47
CA ASP A 28 -19.40 -8.38 9.26
C ASP A 28 -19.50 -9.81 8.72
N SER A 29 -19.50 -10.81 9.61
CA SER A 29 -19.58 -12.23 9.22
C SER A 29 -20.95 -12.61 8.64
N ILE A 30 -22.06 -12.03 9.13
CA ILE A 30 -23.40 -12.28 8.56
C ILE A 30 -23.54 -11.62 7.18
N ARG A 31 -22.97 -10.44 6.96
CA ARG A 31 -22.97 -9.79 5.64
C ARG A 31 -22.20 -10.58 4.58
N HIS A 32 -21.12 -11.25 4.96
CA HIS A 32 -20.36 -12.11 4.05
C HIS A 32 -20.99 -13.50 3.79
N GLY A 33 -21.89 -13.97 4.66
CA GLY A 33 -22.54 -15.28 4.51
C GLY A 33 -23.58 -15.39 3.39
N LEU A 34 -24.12 -14.26 2.92
CA LEU A 34 -25.19 -14.22 1.90
C LEU A 34 -24.68 -13.98 0.46
N GLY A 35 -23.37 -13.85 0.25
CA GLY A 35 -22.78 -13.48 -1.05
C GLY A 35 -21.97 -14.57 -1.76
N LEU A 36 -22.03 -15.83 -1.33
CA LEU A 36 -21.25 -16.92 -1.94
C LEU A 36 -22.15 -18.05 -2.44
N SER A 37 -22.65 -17.88 -3.65
CA SER A 37 -23.05 -18.98 -4.52
C SER A 37 -22.92 -18.50 -5.95
N ILE A 38 -21.83 -18.86 -6.63
CA ILE A 38 -21.82 -19.36 -8.01
C ILE A 38 -20.39 -19.83 -8.33
N LEU A 39 -20.36 -21.04 -8.87
CA LEU A 39 -19.26 -21.95 -9.13
C LEU A 39 -18.31 -21.50 -10.26
N CYS A 40 -17.04 -21.91 -10.16
CA CYS A 40 -16.17 -22.11 -11.33
C CYS A 40 -16.72 -23.26 -12.19
N PRO A 41 -16.58 -23.18 -13.53
CA PRO A 41 -15.44 -23.88 -14.14
C PRO A 41 -14.75 -23.14 -15.30
N ASP A 42 -13.44 -23.37 -15.39
CA ASP A 42 -12.57 -23.39 -16.59
C ASP A 42 -12.96 -22.56 -17.83
N ARG A 43 -12.55 -21.30 -17.81
CA ARG A 43 -11.90 -20.60 -18.94
C ARG A 43 -11.30 -19.32 -18.38
N LEU A 44 -9.99 -19.14 -18.55
CA LEU A 44 -9.26 -17.90 -18.27
C LEU A 44 -9.77 -16.79 -19.22
N VAL A 45 -10.97 -16.29 -18.95
CA VAL A 45 -11.39 -14.97 -19.37
C VAL A 45 -10.69 -14.04 -18.40
N THR A 46 -9.59 -13.42 -18.85
CA THR A 46 -9.05 -12.25 -18.19
C THR A 46 -10.19 -11.25 -18.09
N ALA A 47 -10.75 -11.07 -16.90
CA ALA A 47 -11.64 -9.95 -16.64
C ALA A 47 -10.89 -8.69 -17.10
N PRO A 48 -11.50 -7.83 -17.92
CA PRO A 48 -10.82 -6.64 -18.39
C PRO A 48 -10.41 -5.82 -17.16
N VAL A 49 -9.10 -5.66 -16.97
CA VAL A 49 -8.57 -4.76 -15.95
C VAL A 49 -8.91 -3.36 -16.42
N ALA A 50 -9.94 -2.74 -15.82
CA ALA A 50 -10.32 -1.37 -16.14
C ALA A 50 -9.17 -0.43 -15.76
N ILE A 51 -8.51 0.14 -16.77
CA ILE A 51 -7.50 1.18 -16.59
C ILE A 51 -8.23 2.51 -16.77
N PHE A 52 -8.19 3.35 -15.74
CA PHE A 52 -8.77 4.69 -15.81
C PHE A 52 -7.78 5.63 -16.45
N CYS A 53 -8.24 6.40 -17.42
CA CYS A 53 -7.51 7.48 -18.05
C CYS A 53 -8.27 8.78 -17.82
N LEU A 54 -7.54 9.87 -17.58
CA LEU A 54 -8.12 11.21 -17.71
C LEU A 54 -8.58 11.39 -19.18
N PRO A 55 -9.74 12.00 -19.42
CA PRO A 55 -10.05 12.52 -20.75
C PRO A 55 -8.88 13.42 -21.18
N ASP A 56 -8.37 13.20 -22.40
CA ASP A 56 -7.32 13.98 -23.07
C ASP A 56 -5.84 13.56 -22.90
N THR A 57 -5.52 12.28 -22.63
CA THR A 57 -4.11 11.83 -22.75
C THR A 57 -3.75 11.64 -24.23
N PRO A 58 -2.90 12.46 -24.87
CA PRO A 58 -2.53 12.27 -26.27
C PRO A 58 -1.43 11.22 -26.35
N MET A 59 -1.70 10.06 -26.96
CA MET A 59 -0.64 9.31 -27.62
C MET A 59 -0.11 10.22 -28.74
N SER A 60 1.09 10.75 -28.58
CA SER A 60 1.75 11.53 -29.63
C SER A 60 3.07 10.87 -30.04
N PRO A 61 3.50 11.13 -31.28
CA PRO A 61 4.46 12.22 -31.35
C PRO A 61 4.11 13.24 -32.44
N ASN A 62 4.41 14.50 -32.09
CA ASN A 62 4.62 15.64 -32.99
C ASN A 62 3.38 16.34 -33.55
N THR A 63 2.81 17.24 -32.74
CA THR A 63 2.49 18.61 -33.17
C THR A 63 2.32 19.48 -31.92
N SER A 64 3.00 20.62 -31.90
CA SER A 64 2.86 21.65 -30.87
C SER A 64 1.47 22.28 -30.96
N SER A 65 0.60 21.92 -30.02
CA SER A 65 -0.69 22.57 -29.78
C SER A 65 -0.64 23.24 -28.41
N PRO A 66 -1.29 24.40 -28.20
CA PRO A 66 -1.29 25.07 -26.90
C PRO A 66 -1.94 24.14 -25.87
N CYS A 67 -1.38 24.08 -24.65
CA CYS A 67 -1.95 23.31 -23.55
C CYS A 67 -3.47 23.46 -23.50
N PRO A 68 -4.26 22.36 -23.48
CA PRO A 68 -5.64 22.45 -23.07
C PRO A 68 -5.65 23.07 -21.67
N GLN A 69 -6.42 24.14 -21.48
CA GLN A 69 -6.65 24.67 -20.15
C GLN A 69 -7.23 23.54 -19.31
N HIS A 70 -6.64 23.30 -18.13
CA HIS A 70 -7.23 22.42 -17.13
C HIS A 70 -8.72 22.75 -17.03
N PRO A 71 -9.64 21.78 -17.20
CA PRO A 71 -11.05 22.03 -16.96
C PRO A 71 -11.19 22.68 -15.59
N ALA A 72 -11.92 23.80 -15.52
CA ALA A 72 -12.04 24.62 -14.33
C ALA A 72 -12.25 23.70 -13.11
N SER A 73 -11.29 23.69 -12.19
CA SER A 73 -11.31 22.80 -11.02
C SER A 73 -12.69 22.92 -10.36
N LEU A 74 -13.43 21.81 -10.30
CA LEU A 74 -14.68 21.77 -9.59
C LEU A 74 -14.40 22.19 -8.15
N SER A 75 -15.18 23.13 -7.63
CA SER A 75 -15.05 23.55 -6.23
C SER A 75 -15.19 22.33 -5.32
N GLY A 76 -14.30 22.22 -4.33
CA GLY A 76 -14.25 21.07 -3.43
C GLY A 76 -12.84 20.70 -3.02
N THR A 77 -12.75 19.99 -1.90
CA THR A 77 -11.49 19.52 -1.31
C THR A 77 -11.68 18.11 -0.83
N TRP A 78 -10.75 17.22 -1.15
CA TRP A 78 -10.73 15.83 -0.69
C TRP A 78 -9.49 15.54 0.16
N THR A 79 -9.64 14.65 1.13
CA THR A 79 -8.55 14.13 1.97
C THR A 79 -8.77 12.64 2.26
N ILE A 80 -7.80 11.98 2.89
CA ILE A 80 -7.86 10.57 3.25
C ILE A 80 -7.30 10.34 4.66
N TYR A 81 -7.93 9.44 5.42
CA TYR A 81 -7.41 9.00 6.72
C TYR A 81 -6.08 8.25 6.55
N PRO A 82 -5.02 8.59 7.31
CA PRO A 82 -3.71 7.93 7.25
C PRO A 82 -3.68 6.62 8.05
N ASP A 83 -4.58 5.70 7.73
CA ASP A 83 -4.70 4.43 8.45
C ASP A 83 -3.61 3.41 8.07
N GLY A 84 -3.27 2.54 9.02
CA GLY A 84 -2.34 1.44 8.78
C GLY A 84 -0.87 1.85 8.74
N ARG A 85 -0.04 1.01 8.13
CA ARG A 85 1.42 1.16 8.13
C ARG A 85 1.90 1.90 6.87
N PHE A 86 3.21 2.10 6.77
CA PHE A 86 3.86 2.87 5.69
C PHE A 86 3.34 2.55 4.28
N GLY A 87 3.26 1.27 3.90
CA GLY A 87 2.73 0.88 2.58
C GLY A 87 1.24 1.17 2.38
N ASN A 88 0.42 1.12 3.44
CA ASN A 88 -0.98 1.53 3.37
C ASN A 88 -1.10 3.03 3.09
N GLN A 89 -0.29 3.83 3.79
CA GLN A 89 -0.28 5.28 3.60
C GLN A 89 0.24 5.67 2.20
N MET A 90 1.21 4.94 1.64
CA MET A 90 1.60 5.11 0.23
C MET A 90 0.42 4.85 -0.73
N GLY A 91 -0.34 3.76 -0.51
CA GLY A 91 -1.52 3.45 -1.32
C GLY A 91 -2.64 4.49 -1.18
N GLN A 92 -2.90 4.94 0.04
CA GLN A 92 -3.86 6.01 0.33
C GLN A 92 -3.46 7.34 -0.31
N TYR A 93 -2.18 7.72 -0.23
CA TYR A 93 -1.65 8.92 -0.89
C TYR A 93 -1.88 8.88 -2.40
N ALA A 94 -1.45 7.78 -3.04
CA ALA A 94 -1.60 7.60 -4.50
C ALA A 94 -3.06 7.60 -4.92
N THR A 95 -3.93 6.97 -4.13
CA THR A 95 -5.37 6.91 -4.39
C THR A 95 -6.03 8.27 -4.24
N LEU A 96 -5.72 9.02 -3.18
CA LEU A 96 -6.22 10.38 -2.99
C LEU A 96 -5.83 11.27 -4.17
N LEU A 97 -4.55 11.24 -4.57
CA LEU A 97 -4.06 12.02 -5.69
C LEU A 97 -4.81 11.68 -6.99
N ALA A 98 -4.94 10.39 -7.29
CA ALA A 98 -5.58 9.93 -8.52
C ALA A 98 -7.08 10.22 -8.56
N LEU A 99 -7.82 9.88 -7.51
CA LEU A 99 -9.25 10.11 -7.48
C LEU A 99 -9.57 11.61 -7.48
N ALA A 100 -8.80 12.44 -6.75
CA ALA A 100 -9.03 13.87 -6.75
C ALA A 100 -8.80 14.47 -8.15
N GLN A 101 -7.73 14.10 -8.84
CA GLN A 101 -7.49 14.56 -10.22
C GLN A 101 -8.56 14.07 -11.20
N LEU A 102 -8.92 12.80 -11.13
CA LEU A 102 -9.95 12.18 -11.97
C LEU A 102 -11.31 12.89 -11.83
N ASN A 103 -11.62 13.37 -10.62
CA ASN A 103 -12.87 14.05 -10.31
C ASN A 103 -12.76 15.59 -10.31
N GLY A 104 -11.63 16.16 -10.79
CA GLY A 104 -11.44 17.60 -10.87
C GLY A 104 -11.40 18.33 -9.52
N ARG A 105 -11.03 17.64 -8.44
CA ARG A 105 -10.98 18.12 -7.05
C ARG A 105 -9.56 18.43 -6.58
N ARG A 106 -9.46 19.21 -5.51
CA ARG A 106 -8.18 19.46 -4.82
C ARG A 106 -7.94 18.39 -3.76
N ALA A 107 -6.75 17.79 -3.76
CA ALA A 107 -6.32 16.84 -2.74
C ALA A 107 -5.43 17.53 -1.69
N PHE A 108 -5.65 17.20 -0.42
CA PHE A 108 -4.77 17.56 0.69
C PHE A 108 -4.55 16.35 1.58
N ILE A 109 -3.34 16.19 2.10
CA ILE A 109 -3.01 15.14 3.05
C ILE A 109 -3.12 15.64 4.48
N LEU A 110 -3.42 14.75 5.42
CA LEU A 110 -3.41 15.10 6.85
C LEU A 110 -1.97 15.20 7.40
N PRO A 111 -1.73 15.99 8.46
CA PRO A 111 -0.39 16.15 9.05
C PRO A 111 0.30 14.83 9.42
N ALA A 112 -0.44 13.83 9.89
CA ALA A 112 0.11 12.52 10.25
C ALA A 112 0.62 11.73 9.03
N MET A 113 -0.05 11.85 7.87
CA MET A 113 0.45 11.25 6.62
C MET A 113 1.74 11.92 6.18
N HIS A 114 1.76 13.25 6.20
CA HIS A 114 2.95 14.03 5.86
C HIS A 114 4.13 13.65 6.76
N ALA A 115 3.92 13.59 8.08
CA ALA A 115 4.95 13.19 9.04
C ALA A 115 5.49 11.77 8.78
N THR A 116 4.67 10.87 8.22
CA THR A 116 5.08 9.50 7.88
C THR A 116 5.85 9.42 6.56
N LEU A 117 5.37 10.09 5.51
CA LEU A 117 5.85 9.91 4.14
C LEU A 117 6.92 10.93 3.72
N ALA A 118 6.79 12.21 4.13
CA ALA A 118 7.69 13.29 3.73
C ALA A 118 9.16 13.10 4.16
N PRO A 119 9.48 12.43 5.30
CA PRO A 119 10.87 12.12 5.63
C PRO A 119 11.54 11.15 4.64
N VAL A 120 10.76 10.37 3.89
CA VAL A 120 11.26 9.35 2.97
C VAL A 120 11.18 9.80 1.51
N PHE A 121 10.08 10.45 1.15
CA PHE A 121 9.73 10.78 -0.22
C PHE A 121 9.55 12.29 -0.44
N ARG A 122 9.77 12.73 -1.68
CA ARG A 122 9.56 14.10 -2.14
C ARG A 122 8.10 14.35 -2.55
N ILE A 123 7.16 14.00 -1.67
CA ILE A 123 5.72 14.20 -1.89
C ILE A 123 5.35 15.68 -1.99
N THR A 124 4.36 16.01 -2.81
CA THR A 124 4.00 17.40 -3.13
C THR A 124 2.60 17.81 -2.71
N LEU A 125 1.68 16.87 -2.50
CA LEU A 125 0.34 17.19 -2.00
C LEU A 125 0.40 18.09 -0.74
N PRO A 126 -0.38 19.20 -0.73
CA PRO A 126 -0.37 20.13 0.39
C PRO A 126 -0.94 19.50 1.65
N VAL A 127 -0.45 19.95 2.80
CA VAL A 127 -0.96 19.53 4.11
C VAL A 127 -2.19 20.34 4.48
N LEU A 128 -3.26 19.65 4.86
CA LEU A 128 -4.48 20.27 5.36
C LEU A 128 -4.25 20.79 6.78
N ALA A 129 -4.60 22.06 7.03
CA ALA A 129 -4.54 22.64 8.36
C ALA A 129 -5.56 21.96 9.31
N PRO A 130 -5.21 21.62 10.56
CA PRO A 130 -6.13 20.96 11.51
C PRO A 130 -7.44 21.72 11.75
N GLU A 131 -7.40 23.05 11.72
CA GLU A 131 -8.57 23.91 11.89
C GLU A 131 -9.52 23.80 10.70
N VAL A 132 -8.98 23.62 9.49
CA VAL A 132 -9.76 23.38 8.28
C VAL A 132 -10.33 21.96 8.30
N ASP A 133 -9.54 20.97 8.71
CA ASP A 133 -10.02 19.57 8.83
C ASP A 133 -11.21 19.46 9.79
N SER A 134 -11.15 20.13 10.94
CA SER A 134 -12.20 20.09 11.96
C SER A 134 -13.46 20.89 11.63
N SER A 135 -13.36 21.92 10.77
CA SER A 135 -14.50 22.77 10.38
C SER A 135 -15.14 22.38 9.04
N THR A 136 -14.47 21.55 8.24
CA THR A 136 -14.99 21.09 6.95
C THR A 136 -16.11 20.06 7.15
N PRO A 137 -17.27 20.19 6.51
CA PRO A 137 -18.37 19.23 6.61
C PRO A 137 -18.08 17.99 5.74
N TRP A 138 -17.14 17.16 6.18
CA TRP A 138 -16.73 15.97 5.46
C TRP A 138 -17.87 14.96 5.30
N ARG A 139 -18.07 14.48 4.08
CA ARG A 139 -18.74 13.21 3.83
C ARG A 139 -17.68 12.10 3.83
N GLU A 140 -17.88 11.10 4.67
CA GLU A 140 -17.00 9.96 4.73
C GLU A 140 -17.31 8.95 3.61
N LEU A 141 -16.27 8.45 2.96
CA LEU A 141 -16.38 7.39 1.97
C LEU A 141 -15.30 6.35 2.20
N GLN A 142 -15.71 5.15 2.59
CA GLN A 142 -14.81 4.02 2.70
C GLN A 142 -14.57 3.38 1.33
N LEU A 143 -13.32 3.37 0.90
CA LEU A 143 -12.91 2.75 -0.35
C LEU A 143 -12.65 1.26 -0.16
N HIS A 144 -13.02 0.49 -1.17
CA HIS A 144 -12.65 -0.92 -1.27
C HIS A 144 -11.16 -1.08 -1.62
N ASP A 145 -10.53 -2.16 -1.17
CA ASP A 145 -9.15 -2.50 -1.54
C ASP A 145 -9.01 -2.86 -3.03
N TRP A 146 -10.04 -3.52 -3.60
CA TRP A 146 -10.15 -3.79 -5.04
C TRP A 146 -10.46 -2.54 -5.88
N MET A 147 -10.97 -1.47 -5.26
CA MET A 147 -11.46 -0.24 -5.90
C MET A 147 -12.62 -0.45 -6.89
N SER A 148 -13.52 0.54 -7.02
CA SER A 148 -14.77 0.43 -7.79
C SER A 148 -14.85 1.50 -8.88
N GLU A 149 -15.34 1.16 -10.08
CA GLU A 149 -15.49 2.09 -11.22
C GLU A 149 -16.32 3.32 -10.87
N GLU A 150 -17.27 3.19 -9.93
CA GLU A 150 -18.10 4.30 -9.45
C GLU A 150 -17.28 5.44 -8.82
N TYR A 151 -16.03 5.18 -8.38
CA TYR A 151 -15.16 6.20 -7.80
C TYR A 151 -14.59 7.17 -8.85
N ALA A 152 -14.75 6.87 -10.14
CA ALA A 152 -14.33 7.75 -11.23
C ALA A 152 -15.23 8.99 -11.41
N ASP A 153 -16.45 8.96 -10.88
CA ASP A 153 -17.42 10.07 -10.96
C ASP A 153 -18.16 10.26 -9.63
N LEU A 154 -17.51 10.97 -8.71
CA LEU A 154 -18.03 11.32 -7.40
C LEU A 154 -18.43 12.80 -7.37
N GLY A 155 -19.73 13.04 -7.17
CA GLY A 155 -20.31 14.39 -7.14
C GLY A 155 -19.99 15.19 -5.87
N ASP A 156 -19.57 14.54 -4.79
CA ASP A 156 -19.38 15.18 -3.49
C ASP A 156 -18.20 16.15 -3.46
N PRO A 157 -18.41 17.43 -3.07
CA PRO A 157 -17.33 18.43 -3.04
C PRO A 157 -16.36 18.23 -1.86
N PHE A 158 -16.79 17.61 -0.76
CA PHE A 158 -15.98 17.44 0.46
C PHE A 158 -15.96 15.98 0.90
N LEU A 159 -14.99 15.20 0.40
CA LEU A 159 -14.81 13.80 0.78
C LEU A 159 -13.63 13.59 1.71
N LYS A 160 -13.88 12.81 2.76
CA LYS A 160 -12.83 12.22 3.61
C LYS A 160 -12.83 10.72 3.39
N LEU A 161 -11.88 10.28 2.58
CA LEU A 161 -11.73 8.91 2.15
C LEU A 161 -11.17 8.05 3.29
N SER A 162 -11.51 6.77 3.34
CA SER A 162 -10.95 5.79 4.30
C SER A 162 -10.72 4.43 3.63
N GLY A 163 -10.12 3.49 4.38
CA GLY A 163 -9.85 2.14 3.90
C GLY A 163 -8.40 1.94 3.45
N PHE A 164 -8.15 0.79 2.80
CA PHE A 164 -6.82 0.37 2.37
C PHE A 164 -6.75 0.14 0.85
N PRO A 165 -7.06 1.17 0.04
CA PRO A 165 -7.04 1.05 -1.41
C PRO A 165 -5.64 0.68 -1.91
N CYS A 166 -5.54 -0.37 -2.70
CA CYS A 166 -4.25 -0.88 -3.20
C CYS A 166 -4.27 -1.28 -4.68
N SER A 167 -5.36 -0.98 -5.39
CA SER A 167 -5.47 -1.26 -6.82
C SER A 167 -4.68 -0.24 -7.66
N TRP A 168 -3.67 -0.73 -8.38
CA TRP A 168 -2.81 0.10 -9.23
C TRP A 168 -3.53 0.70 -10.45
N THR A 169 -4.69 0.16 -10.80
CA THR A 169 -5.41 0.53 -12.03
C THR A 169 -5.93 1.97 -12.00
N PHE A 170 -6.27 2.47 -10.81
CA PHE A 170 -6.81 3.82 -10.62
C PHE A 170 -5.77 4.93 -10.74
N PHE A 171 -4.50 4.64 -10.48
CA PHE A 171 -3.43 5.64 -10.60
C PHE A 171 -2.45 5.31 -11.73
N HIS A 172 -2.78 4.37 -12.61
CA HIS A 172 -1.91 3.98 -13.72
C HIS A 172 -1.70 5.12 -14.73
N HIS A 173 -2.75 5.89 -15.04
CA HIS A 173 -2.64 7.06 -15.92
C HIS A 173 -1.74 8.17 -15.33
N LEU A 174 -1.52 8.16 -14.01
CA LEU A 174 -0.63 9.08 -13.31
C LEU A 174 0.72 8.46 -12.98
N ARG A 175 1.08 7.32 -13.57
CA ARG A 175 2.26 6.55 -13.16
C ARG A 175 3.53 7.40 -13.05
N GLU A 176 3.79 8.29 -14.00
CA GLU A 176 4.98 9.15 -13.95
C GLU A 176 4.92 10.18 -12.82
N GLN A 177 3.74 10.75 -12.55
CA GLN A 177 3.55 11.62 -11.40
C GLN A 177 3.74 10.83 -10.09
N ILE A 178 3.09 9.66 -9.95
CA ILE A 178 3.24 8.79 -8.77
C ILE A 178 4.71 8.42 -8.53
N ARG A 179 5.48 8.15 -9.59
CA ARG A 179 6.93 7.90 -9.48
C ARG A 179 7.69 9.13 -9.00
N SER A 180 7.32 10.32 -9.47
CA SER A 180 7.88 11.59 -8.98
C SER A 180 7.59 11.79 -7.48
N GLU A 181 6.33 11.63 -7.06
CA GLU A 181 5.90 11.77 -5.66
C GLU A 181 6.68 10.84 -4.72
N PHE A 182 6.93 9.60 -5.15
CA PHE A 182 7.68 8.61 -4.37
C PHE A 182 9.19 8.57 -4.69
N THR A 183 9.76 9.69 -5.11
CA THR A 183 11.22 9.83 -5.23
C THR A 183 11.85 9.91 -3.84
N LEU A 184 12.77 8.97 -3.55
CA LEU A 184 13.55 8.99 -2.30
C LEU A 184 14.41 10.25 -2.20
N HIS A 185 14.54 10.78 -0.98
CA HIS A 185 15.57 11.77 -0.66
C HIS A 185 16.97 11.23 -0.92
N ASP A 186 17.88 12.12 -1.33
CA ASP A 186 19.21 11.70 -1.81
C ASP A 186 20.04 11.01 -0.72
N HIS A 187 19.95 11.47 0.53
CA HIS A 187 20.63 10.83 1.65
C HIS A 187 20.19 9.37 1.88
N LEU A 188 18.88 9.06 1.75
CA LEU A 188 18.37 7.69 1.87
C LEU A 188 18.81 6.82 0.70
N ARG A 189 18.82 7.40 -0.51
CA ARG A 189 19.34 6.71 -1.69
C ARG A 189 20.82 6.39 -1.52
N GLU A 190 21.62 7.35 -1.04
CA GLU A 190 23.04 7.18 -0.80
C GLU A 190 23.33 6.16 0.30
N GLU A 191 22.55 6.17 1.38
CA GLU A 191 22.64 5.19 2.46
C GLU A 191 22.34 3.78 1.95
N ALA A 192 21.23 3.59 1.22
CA ALA A 192 20.88 2.32 0.61
C ALA A 192 21.98 1.84 -0.36
N GLN A 193 22.50 2.72 -1.21
CA GLN A 193 23.60 2.40 -2.12
C GLN A 193 24.89 2.07 -1.37
N SER A 194 25.16 2.72 -0.23
CA SER A 194 26.30 2.40 0.63
C SER A 194 26.21 0.98 1.19
N VAL A 195 25.02 0.56 1.63
CA VAL A 195 24.77 -0.83 2.05
C VAL A 195 25.07 -1.80 0.91
N LEU A 196 24.50 -1.57 -0.28
CA LEU A 196 24.66 -2.46 -1.43
C LEU A 196 26.12 -2.54 -1.91
N ARG A 197 26.85 -1.40 -1.96
CA ARG A 197 28.25 -1.35 -2.38
C ARG A 197 29.20 -2.13 -1.48
N ARG A 198 28.82 -2.41 -0.22
CA ARG A 198 29.63 -3.22 0.71
C ARG A 198 29.44 -4.72 0.51
N LEU A 199 28.37 -5.16 -0.17
CA LEU A 199 28.11 -6.58 -0.38
C LEU A 199 29.15 -7.22 -1.29
N ARG A 200 29.56 -8.44 -0.92
CA ARG A 200 30.52 -9.28 -1.65
C ARG A 200 29.98 -10.71 -1.70
N LEU A 201 30.36 -11.44 -2.74
CA LEU A 201 29.93 -12.82 -2.94
C LEU A 201 30.87 -13.83 -2.28
N GLY A 202 30.29 -14.69 -1.43
CA GLY A 202 30.94 -15.89 -0.90
C GLY A 202 32.35 -15.66 -0.36
N ARG A 203 33.23 -16.66 -0.59
CA ARG A 203 34.65 -16.61 -0.20
C ARG A 203 35.55 -15.92 -1.22
N SER A 204 35.13 -15.81 -2.48
CA SER A 204 35.94 -15.14 -3.51
C SER A 204 36.06 -13.65 -3.27
N GLY A 205 35.07 -13.05 -2.57
CA GLY A 205 35.05 -11.63 -2.29
C GLY A 205 34.73 -10.79 -3.53
N ASP A 206 34.14 -11.40 -4.56
CA ASP A 206 33.79 -10.72 -5.79
C ASP A 206 32.64 -9.73 -5.58
N ARG A 207 32.55 -8.71 -6.44
CA ARG A 207 31.44 -7.77 -6.44
C ARG A 207 30.20 -8.41 -7.08
N PRO A 208 29.01 -8.30 -6.47
CA PRO A 208 27.77 -8.72 -7.11
C PRO A 208 27.55 -7.94 -8.42
N ARG A 209 27.05 -8.62 -9.45
CA ARG A 209 26.60 -7.97 -10.69
C ARG A 209 25.10 -7.72 -10.71
N THR A 210 24.35 -8.51 -9.93
CA THR A 210 22.89 -8.39 -9.83
C THR A 210 22.47 -8.35 -8.37
N PHE A 211 21.58 -7.41 -8.02
CA PHE A 211 20.94 -7.36 -6.70
C PHE A 211 19.48 -7.81 -6.85
N VAL A 212 19.06 -8.78 -6.04
CA VAL A 212 17.70 -9.30 -6.02
C VAL A 212 17.09 -9.02 -4.65
N GLY A 213 16.07 -8.16 -4.60
CA GLY A 213 15.32 -7.91 -3.36
C GLY A 213 14.37 -9.06 -3.06
N VAL A 214 14.43 -9.62 -1.85
CA VAL A 214 13.55 -10.69 -1.39
C VAL A 214 12.76 -10.20 -0.19
N HIS A 215 11.53 -9.74 -0.42
CA HIS A 215 10.64 -9.31 0.65
C HIS A 215 9.77 -10.48 1.13
N VAL A 216 9.97 -10.91 2.38
CA VAL A 216 9.21 -12.00 3.00
C VAL A 216 8.22 -11.41 4.01
N ARG A 217 6.96 -11.26 3.60
CA ARG A 217 5.90 -10.76 4.49
C ARG A 217 5.37 -11.88 5.38
N ARG A 218 5.61 -11.77 6.69
CA ARG A 218 5.09 -12.66 7.75
C ARG A 218 4.40 -11.81 8.83
N GLY A 219 4.79 -11.97 10.09
CA GLY A 219 4.15 -11.30 11.23
C GLY A 219 2.65 -11.60 11.27
N ASP A 220 1.83 -10.55 11.33
CA ASP A 220 0.37 -10.61 11.34
C ASP A 220 -0.22 -11.41 10.15
N TYR A 221 0.49 -11.48 9.02
CA TYR A 221 0.00 -12.22 7.84
C TYR A 221 -0.12 -13.73 8.08
N LEU A 222 0.59 -14.29 9.07
CA LEU A 222 0.43 -15.70 9.42
C LEU A 222 -0.98 -16.02 9.95
N GLN A 223 -1.66 -15.04 10.53
CA GLN A 223 -3.05 -15.17 10.98
C GLN A 223 -4.02 -14.59 9.95
N VAL A 224 -3.71 -13.41 9.41
CA VAL A 224 -4.59 -12.65 8.52
C VAL A 224 -4.82 -13.37 7.19
N MET A 225 -3.78 -13.95 6.57
CA MET A 225 -3.93 -14.62 5.27
C MET A 225 -4.92 -15.79 5.32
N PRO A 226 -4.82 -16.79 6.21
CA PRO A 226 -5.76 -17.90 6.23
C PRO A 226 -7.14 -17.52 6.76
N GLN A 227 -7.22 -16.63 7.76
CA GLN A 227 -8.48 -16.33 8.42
C GLN A 227 -9.35 -15.36 7.62
N ARG A 228 -8.74 -14.27 7.12
CA ARG A 228 -9.42 -13.19 6.40
C ARG A 228 -9.41 -13.40 4.89
N TRP A 229 -8.24 -13.66 4.32
CA TRP A 229 -8.07 -13.68 2.86
C TRP A 229 -8.16 -15.08 2.24
N LYS A 230 -8.31 -16.13 3.07
CA LYS A 230 -8.27 -17.54 2.66
C LYS A 230 -7.03 -17.88 1.80
N GLY A 231 -5.95 -17.13 2.02
CA GLY A 231 -4.69 -17.24 1.29
C GLY A 231 -3.59 -17.94 2.10
N VAL A 232 -2.43 -18.06 1.47
CA VAL A 232 -1.22 -18.65 2.09
C VAL A 232 -0.06 -17.65 2.08
N VAL A 233 0.85 -17.83 3.03
CA VAL A 233 2.13 -17.10 3.06
C VAL A 233 3.18 -17.95 2.34
N GLY A 234 4.08 -17.30 1.60
CA GLY A 234 5.19 -17.98 0.91
C GLY A 234 6.00 -18.87 1.86
N ASN A 235 6.16 -20.13 1.48
CA ASN A 235 6.91 -21.12 2.25
C ASN A 235 8.38 -21.21 1.77
N SER A 236 9.17 -22.05 2.44
CA SER A 236 10.60 -22.24 2.11
C SER A 236 10.81 -22.83 0.72
N ALA A 237 9.92 -23.71 0.25
CA ALA A 237 9.99 -24.28 -1.10
C ALA A 237 9.82 -23.19 -2.17
N TYR A 238 8.79 -22.34 -2.05
CA TYR A 238 8.56 -21.21 -2.94
C TYR A 238 9.77 -20.27 -2.99
N LEU A 239 10.33 -19.88 -1.84
CA LEU A 239 11.48 -18.99 -1.79
C LEU A 239 12.71 -19.61 -2.44
N ARG A 240 12.97 -20.89 -2.20
CA ARG A 240 14.07 -21.62 -2.83
C ARG A 240 13.92 -21.67 -4.35
N GLU A 241 12.75 -22.06 -4.86
CA GLU A 241 12.49 -22.13 -6.30
C GLU A 241 12.62 -20.75 -6.96
N ALA A 242 12.08 -19.71 -6.34
CA ALA A 242 12.20 -18.34 -6.84
C ALA A 242 13.67 -17.87 -6.87
N MET A 243 14.43 -18.10 -5.80
CA MET A 243 15.84 -17.72 -5.74
C MET A 243 16.69 -18.50 -6.74
N ASP A 244 16.47 -19.82 -6.87
CA ASP A 244 17.18 -20.65 -7.85
C ASP A 244 16.85 -20.24 -9.30
N TRP A 245 15.62 -19.79 -9.57
CA TRP A 245 15.25 -19.22 -10.86
C TRP A 245 16.12 -18.01 -11.24
N PHE A 246 16.37 -17.10 -10.27
CA PHE A 246 17.26 -15.94 -10.47
C PHE A 246 18.73 -16.36 -10.58
N ARG A 247 19.19 -17.32 -9.76
CA ARG A 247 20.56 -17.86 -9.84
C ARG A 247 20.88 -18.44 -11.22
N ALA A 248 19.91 -19.09 -11.85
CA ALA A 248 20.09 -19.70 -13.17
C ALA A 248 20.16 -18.68 -14.31
N ARG A 249 19.74 -17.41 -14.10
CA ARG A 249 19.55 -16.41 -15.16
C ARG A 249 20.41 -15.16 -15.02
N HIS A 250 20.94 -14.92 -13.84
CA HIS A 250 21.73 -13.74 -13.56
C HIS A 250 23.12 -14.13 -13.12
N GLU A 251 24.12 -13.46 -13.67
CA GLU A 251 25.49 -13.62 -13.24
C GLU A 251 25.65 -12.98 -11.85
N ALA A 252 26.34 -13.68 -10.95
CA ALA A 252 26.77 -13.15 -9.66
C ALA A 252 25.64 -12.43 -8.88
N PRO A 253 24.46 -13.06 -8.67
CA PRO A 253 23.36 -12.43 -7.96
C PRO A 253 23.63 -12.42 -6.45
N VAL A 254 23.19 -11.36 -5.77
CA VAL A 254 23.07 -11.32 -4.31
C VAL A 254 21.61 -11.06 -3.93
N PHE A 255 21.10 -11.84 -2.99
CA PHE A 255 19.74 -11.76 -2.49
C PHE A 255 19.69 -10.93 -1.21
N VAL A 256 19.03 -9.78 -1.27
CA VAL A 256 18.86 -8.86 -0.15
C VAL A 256 17.50 -9.13 0.47
N VAL A 257 17.47 -9.84 1.58
CA VAL A 257 16.25 -10.30 2.25
C VAL A 257 15.77 -9.26 3.26
N THR A 258 14.51 -8.84 3.12
CA THR A 258 13.82 -7.99 4.10
C THR A 258 12.56 -8.68 4.62
N SER A 259 12.29 -8.60 5.93
CA SER A 259 11.20 -9.36 6.53
C SER A 259 10.82 -8.91 7.93
N ASN A 260 9.51 -8.80 8.20
CA ASN A 260 9.00 -8.69 9.57
C ASN A 260 8.95 -10.04 10.32
N GLY A 261 9.56 -11.09 9.77
CA GLY A 261 9.76 -12.41 10.37
C GLY A 261 11.16 -12.94 10.04
N MET A 262 12.19 -12.15 10.36
CA MET A 262 13.57 -12.42 9.95
C MET A 262 14.15 -13.71 10.55
N GLU A 263 13.77 -14.10 11.77
CA GLU A 263 14.19 -15.36 12.38
C GLU A 263 13.80 -16.56 11.50
N TRP A 264 12.53 -16.63 11.11
CA TRP A 264 12.04 -17.66 10.19
C TRP A 264 12.81 -17.65 8.87
N CYS A 265 13.18 -16.48 8.34
CA CYS A 265 13.96 -16.39 7.10
C CYS A 265 15.35 -17.00 7.26
N ARG A 266 16.04 -16.77 8.39
CA ARG A 266 17.37 -17.36 8.66
C ARG A 266 17.31 -18.88 8.78
N GLU A 267 16.22 -19.42 9.31
CA GLU A 267 16.00 -20.87 9.42
C GLU A 267 15.64 -21.52 8.08
N ASN A 268 14.99 -20.79 7.18
CA ASN A 268 14.32 -21.36 6.00
C ASN A 268 14.96 -20.97 4.66
N ILE A 269 15.89 -20.01 4.63
CA ILE A 269 16.61 -19.60 3.42
C ILE A 269 18.04 -20.12 3.50
N ASP A 270 18.42 -20.94 2.52
CA ASP A 270 19.79 -21.44 2.39
C ASP A 270 20.74 -20.30 1.96
N ALA A 271 21.59 -19.88 2.89
CA ALA A 271 22.63 -18.88 2.71
C ALA A 271 24.04 -19.50 2.52
N SER A 272 24.16 -20.83 2.41
CA SER A 272 25.45 -21.53 2.33
C SER A 272 26.30 -21.14 1.12
N LYS A 273 25.66 -20.69 0.04
CA LYS A 273 26.32 -20.18 -1.18
C LYS A 273 26.98 -18.80 -0.97
N GLY A 274 26.73 -18.14 0.16
CA GLY A 274 27.27 -16.82 0.47
C GLY A 274 26.73 -15.70 -0.44
N ASP A 275 25.57 -15.92 -1.05
CA ASP A 275 24.86 -14.99 -1.95
C ASP A 275 23.62 -14.38 -1.30
N VAL A 276 23.41 -14.57 0.01
CA VAL A 276 22.23 -14.07 0.75
C VAL A 276 22.66 -13.10 1.84
N MET A 277 22.00 -11.95 1.91
CA MET A 277 22.16 -10.95 2.96
C MET A 277 20.81 -10.67 3.62
N PHE A 278 20.75 -10.85 4.94
CA PHE A 278 19.56 -10.54 5.75
C PHE A 278 19.64 -9.08 6.21
N ALA A 279 18.87 -8.20 5.57
CA ALA A 279 19.01 -6.74 5.66
C ALA A 279 18.15 -6.08 6.74
N GLY A 280 17.07 -6.72 7.17
CA GLY A 280 16.13 -6.14 8.15
C GLY A 280 14.72 -6.66 7.98
#